data_AF-A0A1J5E2X3-F1
#
_entry.id   AF-A0A1J5E2X3-F1
#
_cell.length_a   1.000
_cell.length_b   1.000
_cell.length_c   1.000
_cell.angle_alpha   90.00
_cell.angle_beta   90.00
_cell.angle_gamma   90.00
#
_symmetry.space_group_name_H-M   'P 1'
#
loop_
_entity.id
_entity.type
_entity.pdbx_description
1 polymer ?
#
loop_
_entity_poly.entity_id
_entity_poly.type
_entity_poly.pdbx_seq_one_letter_code
_entity_poly.pdbx_strand_id
1 'polypeptide(L)'
;MKKLSFLIVAASLLFAAGCGDDEEKTNTTDEPFAAGAFVVTSQTVVDGCFDGAMTTIVLPDGTPRAFPSPINFPAYSQLPSTIDIDFSAPFTDANDVQVEASGANGWKTSDTGFAQENVSIVAEGLDCLAQMQATAEMIATDNDAFTGTGTLTISGASGVDCPAFTAGPPCDVTVSLTAVRQ
;
A
#
# COMPACT_ATOMS: atom_id res chain seq x y z
N MET A 1 31.20 59.78 -63.01
CA MET A 1 31.75 60.59 -61.90
C MET A 1 30.75 60.58 -60.75
N LYS A 2 31.24 60.27 -59.54
CA LYS A 2 30.64 60.43 -58.19
C LYS A 2 29.21 61.00 -58.10
N LYS A 3 28.32 60.27 -57.42
CA LYS A 3 27.78 60.73 -56.12
C LYS A 3 27.29 59.55 -55.28
N LEU A 4 27.78 59.56 -54.05
CA LEU A 4 27.62 58.62 -52.95
C LEU A 4 26.67 59.30 -51.95
N SER A 5 25.61 58.64 -51.49
CA SER A 5 24.85 58.97 -50.26
C SER A 5 24.09 57.70 -49.87
N PHE A 6 24.56 56.84 -48.95
CA PHE A 6 24.55 56.93 -47.48
C PHE A 6 23.15 57.10 -46.84
N LEU A 7 22.59 55.98 -46.37
CA LEU A 7 21.77 55.81 -45.15
C LEU A 7 21.80 54.29 -44.86
N ILE A 8 22.60 53.74 -43.94
CA ILE A 8 22.58 53.74 -42.46
C ILE A 8 21.44 52.88 -41.87
N VAL A 9 21.86 51.70 -41.35
CA VAL A 9 21.40 50.97 -40.13
C VAL A 9 20.06 50.20 -40.26
N ALA A 10 19.89 48.93 -39.88
CA ALA A 10 20.48 48.09 -38.82
C ALA A 10 20.70 46.65 -39.36
N ALA A 11 21.84 45.99 -39.13
CA ALA A 11 22.22 45.30 -37.89
C ALA A 11 21.16 44.29 -37.39
N SER A 12 21.31 43.02 -37.80
CA SER A 12 21.14 41.83 -36.95
C SER A 12 21.82 40.66 -37.64
N LEU A 13 23.06 40.44 -37.19
CA LEU A 13 23.94 39.32 -37.47
C LEU A 13 23.76 38.33 -36.30
N LEU A 14 23.97 37.05 -36.58
CA LEU A 14 24.18 35.94 -35.63
C LEU A 14 22.87 35.38 -35.01
N PHE A 15 22.65 34.08 -34.82
CA PHE A 15 23.53 32.92 -34.65
C PHE A 15 22.87 31.66 -35.24
N ALA A 16 23.71 30.70 -35.66
CA ALA A 16 23.31 29.31 -35.83
C ALA A 16 22.98 28.66 -34.47
N ALA A 17 21.88 27.91 -34.41
CA ALA A 17 21.58 26.84 -33.46
C ALA A 17 20.49 25.98 -34.14
N GLY A 18 20.58 24.66 -34.31
CA GLY A 18 21.19 23.70 -33.41
C GLY A 18 20.24 23.38 -32.25
N CYS A 19 19.01 22.93 -32.54
CA CYS A 19 18.04 22.41 -31.57
C CYS A 19 17.11 21.45 -32.33
N GLY A 20 16.78 20.26 -31.87
CA GLY A 20 17.02 19.66 -30.58
C GLY A 20 16.02 18.51 -30.46
N ASP A 21 16.57 17.35 -30.15
CA ASP A 21 15.98 16.34 -29.29
C ASP A 21 14.65 15.74 -29.76
N ASP A 22 14.79 14.59 -30.45
CA ASP A 22 13.96 13.45 -30.09
C ASP A 22 13.96 13.40 -28.56
N GLU A 23 12.82 13.67 -27.94
CA GLU A 23 12.58 13.30 -26.56
C GLU A 23 12.64 11.77 -26.53
N GLU A 24 13.85 11.22 -26.54
CA GLU A 24 14.17 10.08 -25.71
C GLU A 24 13.63 10.48 -24.34
N LYS A 25 12.44 9.96 -24.04
CA LYS A 25 11.95 9.87 -22.67
C LYS A 25 12.98 9.02 -21.95
N THR A 26 14.08 9.67 -21.57
CA THR A 26 14.89 9.26 -20.46
C THR A 26 13.87 9.11 -19.36
N ASN A 27 13.59 7.86 -19.03
CA ASN A 27 12.70 7.47 -17.97
C ASN A 27 13.42 7.91 -16.70
N THR A 28 13.44 9.21 -16.44
CA THR A 28 14.01 9.84 -15.27
C THR A 28 13.09 9.48 -14.14
N THR A 29 13.27 8.29 -13.58
CA THR A 29 13.94 8.06 -12.30
C THR A 29 13.89 6.54 -12.11
N ASP A 30 14.98 5.90 -11.72
CA ASP A 30 15.00 4.49 -11.28
C ASP A 30 14.21 4.36 -9.96
N GLU A 31 12.93 4.71 -9.98
CA GLU A 31 12.03 4.51 -8.85
C GLU A 31 11.74 3.02 -8.75
N PRO A 32 11.93 2.42 -7.57
CA PRO A 32 11.65 1.01 -7.39
C PRO A 32 10.21 0.61 -7.73
N PHE A 33 9.26 1.54 -7.61
CA PHE A 33 7.89 1.41 -8.10
C PHE A 33 7.21 2.78 -8.21
N ALA A 34 6.26 2.89 -9.13
CA ALA A 34 5.45 4.10 -9.29
C ALA A 34 4.16 4.06 -8.45
N ALA A 35 3.61 5.24 -8.17
CA ALA A 35 2.30 5.39 -7.54
C ALA A 35 1.19 4.78 -8.42
N GLY A 36 0.07 4.39 -7.81
CA GLY A 36 -1.12 3.97 -8.55
C GLY A 36 -2.16 3.27 -7.70
N ALA A 37 -3.29 2.94 -8.31
CA ALA A 37 -4.34 2.14 -7.69
C ALA A 37 -4.04 0.65 -7.88
N PHE A 38 -4.02 -0.12 -6.79
CA PHE A 38 -3.73 -1.55 -6.79
C PHE A 38 -4.89 -2.34 -6.20
N VAL A 39 -5.26 -3.44 -6.85
CA VAL A 39 -6.16 -4.43 -6.26
C VAL A 39 -5.33 -5.35 -5.38
N VAL A 40 -5.50 -5.19 -4.07
CA VAL A 40 -4.87 -6.07 -3.07
C VAL A 40 -5.74 -7.30 -2.87
N THR A 41 -5.10 -8.47 -2.84
CA THR A 41 -5.74 -9.78 -2.68
C THR A 41 -5.08 -10.54 -1.53
N SER A 42 -5.89 -10.97 -0.57
CA SER A 42 -5.51 -11.93 0.46
C SER A 42 -5.42 -13.32 -0.18
N GLN A 43 -4.29 -14.01 0.02
CA GLN A 43 -4.00 -15.29 -0.64
C GLN A 43 -4.16 -16.47 0.33
N THR A 44 -3.45 -16.42 1.45
CA THR A 44 -3.42 -17.45 2.48
C THR A 44 -3.44 -16.80 3.85
N VAL A 45 -3.95 -17.54 4.83
CA VAL A 45 -4.05 -17.09 6.23
C VAL A 45 -3.45 -18.16 7.11
N VAL A 46 -2.59 -17.75 8.03
CA VAL A 46 -2.06 -18.59 9.10
C VAL A 46 -2.64 -18.07 10.41
N ASP A 47 -3.66 -18.77 10.89
CA ASP A 47 -4.33 -18.46 12.16
C ASP A 47 -3.75 -19.32 13.29
N GLY A 48 -2.96 -18.67 14.17
CA GLY A 48 -2.45 -19.29 15.39
C GLY A 48 -3.34 -19.05 16.62
N CYS A 49 -4.51 -18.42 16.44
CA CYS A 49 -5.23 -17.71 17.50
C CYS A 49 -6.62 -18.28 17.78
N PHE A 50 -7.42 -18.49 16.74
CA PHE A 50 -8.84 -18.85 16.86
C PHE A 50 -9.16 -20.19 16.18
N ASP A 51 -8.21 -21.15 16.22
CA ASP A 51 -8.37 -22.50 15.64
C ASP A 51 -8.84 -22.50 14.17
N GLY A 52 -8.41 -21.49 13.41
CA GLY A 52 -8.77 -21.33 12.00
C GLY A 52 -9.95 -20.38 11.74
N ALA A 53 -10.64 -19.89 12.77
CA ALA A 53 -11.77 -18.97 12.58
C ALA A 53 -11.37 -17.69 11.81
N MET A 54 -10.14 -17.18 12.00
CA MET A 54 -9.66 -16.01 11.26
C MET A 54 -9.40 -16.34 9.79
N THR A 55 -9.08 -17.59 9.48
CA THR A 55 -9.01 -18.07 8.09
C THR A 55 -10.39 -17.97 7.43
N THR A 56 -11.45 -18.39 8.12
CA THR A 56 -12.83 -18.31 7.62
C THR A 56 -13.34 -16.87 7.53
N ILE A 57 -12.88 -15.96 8.38
CA ILE A 57 -13.27 -14.54 8.30
C ILE A 57 -12.62 -13.86 7.09
N VAL A 58 -11.31 -14.10 6.88
CA VAL A 58 -10.56 -13.45 5.80
C VAL A 58 -10.84 -14.14 4.45
N LEU A 59 -10.87 -15.47 4.43
CA LEU A 59 -11.09 -16.35 3.27
C LEU A 59 -12.26 -17.32 3.52
N PRO A 60 -13.53 -16.85 3.50
CA PRO A 60 -14.69 -17.65 3.90
C PRO A 60 -14.96 -18.91 3.07
N ASP A 61 -14.52 -18.94 1.82
CA ASP A 61 -14.59 -20.10 0.94
C ASP A 61 -13.22 -20.77 0.73
N GLY A 62 -12.20 -20.34 1.48
CA GLY A 62 -10.82 -20.81 1.35
C GLY A 62 -10.11 -20.36 0.07
N THR A 63 -10.68 -19.42 -0.69
CA THR A 63 -10.08 -18.93 -1.94
C THR A 63 -9.53 -17.50 -1.79
N PRO A 64 -8.52 -17.12 -2.58
CA PRO A 64 -7.99 -15.77 -2.54
C PRO A 64 -9.05 -14.70 -2.77
N ARG A 65 -9.02 -13.64 -1.96
CA ARG A 65 -10.06 -12.62 -1.92
C ARG A 65 -9.48 -11.22 -2.08
N ALA A 66 -10.00 -10.50 -3.07
CA ALA A 66 -9.68 -9.10 -3.29
C ALA A 66 -10.32 -8.20 -2.22
N PHE A 67 -9.65 -7.10 -1.90
CA PHE A 67 -10.19 -6.03 -1.07
C PHE A 67 -11.38 -5.36 -1.79
N PRO A 68 -12.32 -4.74 -1.04
CA PRO A 68 -13.53 -4.16 -1.62
C PRO A 68 -13.27 -3.07 -2.66
N SER A 69 -12.19 -2.32 -2.49
CA SER A 69 -11.77 -1.24 -3.38
C SER A 69 -10.25 -1.27 -3.60
N PRO A 70 -9.78 -0.75 -4.75
CA PRO A 70 -8.34 -0.59 -4.98
C PRO A 70 -7.71 0.37 -3.98
N ILE A 71 -6.50 0.06 -3.53
CA ILE A 71 -5.71 0.90 -2.64
C ILE A 71 -4.75 1.75 -3.46
N ASN A 72 -4.68 3.06 -3.18
CA ASN A 72 -3.71 3.94 -3.83
C ASN A 72 -2.36 3.84 -3.13
N PHE A 73 -1.40 3.15 -3.76
CA PHE A 73 -0.02 3.13 -3.26
C PHE A 73 0.71 4.40 -3.72
N PRO A 74 1.47 5.06 -2.83
CA PRO A 74 2.35 6.17 -3.20
C PRO A 74 3.50 5.65 -4.06
N ALA A 75 4.17 6.55 -4.77
CA ALA A 75 5.45 6.23 -5.38
C ALA A 75 6.53 6.08 -4.30
N TYR A 76 7.63 5.41 -4.60
CA TYR A 76 8.69 5.21 -3.62
C TYR A 76 9.27 6.54 -3.10
N SER A 77 9.44 7.54 -3.98
CA SER A 77 9.91 8.88 -3.56
C SER A 77 8.92 9.68 -2.72
N GLN A 78 7.66 9.24 -2.65
CA GLN A 78 6.63 9.88 -1.86
C GLN A 78 6.53 9.31 -0.44
N LEU A 79 7.35 8.31 -0.08
CA LEU A 79 7.42 7.75 1.26
C LEU A 79 8.31 8.60 2.18
N PRO A 80 7.96 8.76 3.47
CA PRO A 80 6.75 8.25 4.13
C PRO A 80 5.49 9.04 3.73
N SER A 81 4.33 8.36 3.75
CA SER A 81 3.03 8.94 3.36
C SER A 81 1.89 8.35 4.19
N THR A 82 0.70 8.93 4.05
CA THR A 82 -0.55 8.40 4.58
C THR A 82 -1.42 7.93 3.42
N ILE A 83 -1.90 6.69 3.49
CA ILE A 83 -2.81 6.12 2.50
C ILE A 83 -4.14 5.77 3.12
N ASP A 84 -5.19 5.86 2.31
CA ASP A 84 -6.51 5.41 2.69
C ASP A 84 -6.69 3.95 2.30
N ILE A 85 -7.17 3.12 3.24
CA ILE A 85 -7.43 1.70 3.03
C ILE A 85 -8.82 1.39 3.55
N ASP A 86 -9.74 1.17 2.61
CA ASP A 86 -11.08 0.68 2.93
C ASP A 86 -11.03 -0.84 3.15
N PHE A 87 -11.00 -1.24 4.43
CA PHE A 87 -11.11 -2.64 4.80
C PHE A 87 -12.57 -3.06 4.86
N SER A 88 -12.86 -4.28 4.41
CA SER A 88 -14.17 -4.88 4.67
C SER A 88 -14.39 -5.12 6.16
N ALA A 89 -15.66 -5.25 6.55
CA ALA A 89 -16.03 -5.77 7.86
C ALA A 89 -15.17 -7.00 8.26
N PRO A 90 -14.75 -7.09 9.53
CA PRO A 90 -15.16 -6.25 10.67
C PRO A 90 -14.36 -4.94 10.84
N PHE A 91 -13.46 -4.60 9.91
CA PHE A 91 -12.54 -3.46 10.03
C PHE A 91 -13.09 -2.20 9.35
N THR A 92 -14.19 -1.63 9.84
CA THR A 92 -14.91 -0.56 9.11
C THR A 92 -14.39 0.85 9.36
N ASP A 93 -13.51 1.03 10.34
CA ASP A 93 -13.17 2.37 10.85
C ASP A 93 -11.76 2.82 10.46
N ALA A 94 -11.02 2.00 9.71
CA ALA A 94 -9.69 2.37 9.24
C ALA A 94 -9.80 3.30 8.02
N ASN A 95 -9.43 4.55 8.21
CA ASN A 95 -9.10 5.46 7.12
C ASN A 95 -7.87 6.22 7.65
N ASP A 96 -6.81 6.33 6.85
CA ASP A 96 -5.49 6.88 7.21
C ASP A 96 -4.48 5.90 7.86
N VAL A 97 -3.76 5.16 7.01
CA VAL A 97 -2.64 4.29 7.40
C VAL A 97 -1.31 4.95 7.01
N GLN A 98 -0.42 5.14 7.99
CA GLN A 98 0.94 5.62 7.74
C GLN A 98 1.79 4.53 7.12
N VAL A 99 2.50 4.84 6.05
CA VAL A 99 3.42 3.93 5.35
C VAL A 99 4.80 4.57 5.17
N GLU A 100 5.83 3.74 5.25
CA GLU A 100 7.23 4.12 5.13
C GLU A 100 7.97 3.14 4.21
N ALA A 101 9.13 3.55 3.69
CA ALA A 101 9.94 2.69 2.85
C ALA A 101 10.41 1.44 3.60
N SER A 102 10.34 0.28 2.94
CA SER A 102 10.93 -0.96 3.41
C SER A 102 11.94 -1.48 2.38
N GLY A 103 13.19 -1.68 2.82
CA GLY A 103 14.26 -2.14 1.95
C GLY A 103 14.51 -1.19 0.76
N ALA A 104 14.84 -1.77 -0.39
CA ALA A 104 15.17 -1.02 -1.60
C ALA A 104 13.97 -0.80 -2.53
N ASN A 105 12.88 -1.55 -2.38
CA ASN A 105 11.77 -1.61 -3.33
C ASN A 105 10.43 -1.97 -2.69
N GLY A 106 10.27 -1.71 -1.39
CA GLY A 106 9.04 -2.00 -0.67
C GLY A 106 8.56 -0.82 0.15
N TRP A 107 7.37 -1.00 0.72
CA TRP A 107 6.84 -0.15 1.76
C TRP A 107 6.25 -1.02 2.86
N LYS A 108 6.23 -0.49 4.08
CA LYS A 108 5.53 -1.09 5.21
C LYS A 108 4.65 -0.06 5.90
N THR A 109 3.61 -0.50 6.58
CA THR A 109 2.91 0.35 7.54
C THR A 109 3.88 0.75 8.66
N SER A 110 3.61 1.87 9.34
CA SER A 110 4.33 2.18 10.57
C SER A 110 4.21 1.03 11.58
N ASP A 111 5.13 0.94 12.54
CA ASP A 111 5.12 -0.13 13.55
C ASP A 111 3.85 -0.09 14.43
N THR A 112 3.15 1.05 14.47
CA THR A 112 1.84 1.18 15.12
C THR A 112 0.69 0.71 14.24
N GLY A 113 0.91 0.55 12.93
CA GLY A 113 -0.09 0.10 11.97
C GLY A 113 -1.39 0.88 12.05
N PHE A 114 -2.48 0.17 11.77
CA PHE A 114 -3.83 0.56 12.10
C PHE A 114 -4.29 -0.22 13.34
N ALA A 115 -5.08 0.39 14.23
CA ALA A 115 -5.66 -0.31 15.37
C ALA A 115 -7.15 0.02 15.53
N GLN A 116 -7.95 -0.99 15.86
CA GLN A 116 -9.38 -0.86 16.14
C GLN A 116 -9.72 -1.60 17.43
N GLU A 117 -10.54 -0.97 18.26
CA GLU A 117 -11.12 -1.58 19.45
C GLU A 117 -12.49 -2.18 19.14
N ASN A 118 -12.90 -3.17 19.94
CA ASN A 118 -14.21 -3.81 19.85
C ASN A 118 -14.53 -4.41 18.47
N VAL A 119 -13.52 -4.97 17.81
CA VAL A 119 -13.69 -5.70 16.55
C VAL A 119 -14.45 -6.99 16.85
N SER A 120 -15.60 -7.17 16.19
CA SER A 120 -16.44 -8.34 16.33
C SER A 120 -15.90 -9.50 15.50
N ILE A 121 -15.52 -10.58 16.18
CA ILE A 121 -15.07 -11.85 15.62
C ILE A 121 -16.18 -12.86 15.90
N VAL A 122 -16.97 -13.15 14.86
CA VAL A 122 -18.10 -14.08 14.93
C VAL A 122 -17.87 -15.20 13.93
N ALA A 123 -17.63 -16.41 14.43
CA ALA A 123 -17.38 -17.59 13.60
C ALA A 123 -17.69 -18.86 14.39
N GLU A 124 -18.44 -19.80 13.79
CA GLU A 124 -18.65 -21.16 14.34
C GLU A 124 -19.07 -21.24 15.83
N GLY A 125 -19.84 -20.26 16.32
CA GLY A 125 -20.28 -20.20 17.72
C GLY A 125 -19.41 -19.32 18.63
N LEU A 126 -18.26 -18.85 18.13
CA LEU A 126 -17.50 -17.77 18.73
C LEU A 126 -18.26 -16.45 18.58
N ASP A 127 -18.31 -15.68 19.66
CA ASP A 127 -18.80 -14.30 19.67
C ASP A 127 -17.88 -13.47 20.55
N CYS A 128 -16.87 -12.88 19.91
CA CYS A 128 -15.78 -12.19 20.56
C CYS A 128 -15.70 -10.73 20.13
N LEU A 129 -15.39 -9.87 21.10
CA LEU A 129 -14.91 -8.52 20.87
C LEU A 129 -13.43 -8.48 21.23
N ALA A 130 -12.60 -8.06 20.29
CA ALA A 130 -11.15 -7.95 20.49
C ALA A 130 -10.61 -6.59 20.06
N GLN A 131 -9.46 -6.24 20.61
CA GLN A 131 -8.62 -5.21 20.03
C GLN A 131 -7.80 -5.86 18.91
N MET A 132 -7.76 -5.22 17.75
CA MET A 132 -6.96 -5.67 16.62
C MET A 132 -6.05 -4.56 16.14
N GLN A 133 -4.81 -4.92 15.84
CA GLN A 133 -3.84 -4.07 15.18
C GLN A 133 -3.42 -4.74 13.87
N ALA A 134 -3.45 -4.01 12.78
CA ALA A 134 -3.04 -4.47 11.46
C ALA A 134 -1.76 -3.76 11.03
N THR A 135 -0.74 -4.52 10.68
CA THR A 135 0.46 -4.05 9.98
C THR A 135 0.61 -4.78 8.66
N ALA A 136 1.30 -4.16 7.70
CA ALA A 136 1.60 -4.81 6.43
C ALA A 136 2.96 -4.37 5.89
N GLU A 137 3.60 -5.26 5.15
CA GLU A 137 4.80 -4.99 4.35
C GLU A 137 4.60 -5.53 2.95
N MET A 138 4.81 -4.70 1.94
CA MET A 138 4.66 -5.01 0.53
C MET A 138 5.98 -4.71 -0.20
N ILE A 139 6.44 -5.66 -1.00
CA ILE A 139 7.66 -5.56 -1.82
C ILE A 139 7.25 -5.59 -3.29
N ALA A 140 7.73 -4.63 -4.08
CA ALA A 140 7.49 -4.60 -5.52
C ALA A 140 8.20 -5.78 -6.19
N THR A 141 7.47 -6.58 -6.96
CA THR A 141 8.04 -7.63 -7.81
C THR A 141 8.31 -7.14 -9.22
N ASP A 142 7.55 -6.14 -9.66
CA ASP A 142 7.75 -5.35 -10.87
C ASP A 142 7.10 -3.97 -10.70
N ASN A 143 7.00 -3.18 -11.77
CA ASN A 143 6.44 -1.83 -11.70
C ASN A 143 4.94 -1.78 -11.40
N ASP A 144 4.22 -2.88 -11.59
CA ASP A 144 2.75 -2.98 -11.56
C ASP A 144 2.26 -4.07 -10.59
N ALA A 145 3.16 -4.73 -9.85
CA ALA A 145 2.82 -5.83 -8.95
C ALA A 145 3.66 -5.84 -7.68
N PHE A 146 3.01 -6.24 -6.58
CA PHE A 146 3.62 -6.41 -5.27
C PHE A 146 3.26 -7.77 -4.68
N THR A 147 4.15 -8.28 -3.84
CA THR A 147 3.89 -9.36 -2.90
C THR A 147 4.18 -8.88 -1.49
N GLY A 148 3.43 -9.35 -0.50
CA GLY A 148 3.62 -8.89 0.86
C GLY A 148 2.99 -9.77 1.91
N THR A 149 3.14 -9.31 3.14
CA THR A 149 2.61 -9.96 4.34
C THR A 149 1.87 -8.91 5.17
N GLY A 150 0.62 -9.21 5.53
CA GLY A 150 -0.13 -8.51 6.56
C GLY A 150 -0.07 -9.31 7.86
N THR A 151 0.01 -8.62 8.99
CA THR A 151 -0.09 -9.21 10.33
C THR A 151 -1.23 -8.54 11.07
N LEU A 152 -2.18 -9.35 11.55
CA LEU A 152 -3.25 -8.94 12.44
C LEU A 152 -2.90 -9.41 13.86
N THR A 153 -2.50 -8.48 14.71
CA THR A 153 -2.24 -8.71 16.12
C THR A 153 -3.53 -8.53 16.90
N ILE A 154 -3.95 -9.57 17.62
CA ILE A 154 -5.21 -9.64 18.35
C ILE A 154 -4.92 -9.70 19.85
N SER A 155 -5.58 -8.83 20.60
CA SER A 155 -5.41 -8.73 22.05
C SER A 155 -6.72 -8.38 22.74
N GLY A 156 -6.75 -8.55 24.07
CA GLY A 156 -7.88 -8.12 24.89
C GLY A 156 -9.23 -8.75 24.53
N ALA A 157 -9.25 -9.95 23.90
CA ALA A 157 -10.52 -10.54 23.48
C ALA A 157 -11.39 -10.91 24.68
N SER A 158 -12.68 -10.61 24.56
CA SER A 158 -13.72 -10.88 25.55
C SER A 158 -15.01 -11.28 24.86
N GLY A 159 -15.82 -12.12 25.50
CA GLY A 159 -17.04 -12.64 24.91
C GLY A 159 -17.28 -14.11 25.24
N VAL A 160 -18.11 -14.77 24.45
CA VAL A 160 -18.47 -16.18 24.61
C VAL A 160 -17.48 -17.05 23.84
N ASP A 161 -16.91 -18.04 24.52
CA ASP A 161 -15.94 -18.99 23.97
C ASP A 161 -14.68 -18.36 23.34
N CYS A 162 -14.37 -17.12 23.70
CA CYS A 162 -13.16 -16.44 23.26
C CYS A 162 -11.92 -17.04 23.92
N PRO A 163 -10.84 -17.29 23.15
CA PRO A 163 -9.55 -17.63 23.74
C PRO A 163 -9.16 -16.55 24.77
N ALA A 164 -8.77 -16.99 25.96
CA ALA A 164 -8.42 -16.06 27.02
C ALA A 164 -7.05 -15.41 26.73
N PHE A 165 -7.05 -14.20 26.14
CA PHE A 165 -5.83 -13.37 26.00
C PHE A 165 -5.57 -12.49 27.22
N THR A 166 -6.32 -12.67 28.32
CA THR A 166 -6.42 -11.75 29.45
C THR A 166 -5.13 -11.56 30.25
N ALA A 167 -4.10 -12.38 30.02
CA ALA A 167 -2.74 -12.20 30.56
C ALA A 167 -1.63 -12.83 29.68
N GLY A 168 -1.96 -13.24 28.45
CA GLY A 168 -1.03 -13.90 27.51
C GLY A 168 -0.40 -12.91 26.52
N PRO A 169 0.65 -13.32 25.77
CA PRO A 169 1.12 -12.51 24.65
C PRO A 169 -0.03 -12.29 23.66
N PRO A 170 -0.03 -11.14 22.95
CA PRO A 170 -0.97 -10.95 21.86
C PRO A 170 -0.78 -12.05 20.81
N CYS A 171 -1.84 -12.34 20.06
CA CYS A 171 -1.81 -13.40 19.07
C CYS A 171 -1.81 -12.83 17.66
N ASP A 172 -0.91 -13.33 16.82
CA ASP A 172 -0.73 -12.85 15.46
C ASP A 172 -1.35 -13.81 14.45
N VAL A 173 -2.15 -13.24 13.55
CA VAL A 173 -2.63 -13.89 12.33
C VAL A 173 -1.86 -13.30 11.16
N THR A 174 -1.21 -14.15 10.38
CA THR A 174 -0.45 -13.73 9.21
C THR A 174 -1.26 -13.95 7.94
N VAL A 175 -1.31 -12.94 7.07
CA VAL A 175 -2.01 -12.98 5.78
C VAL A 175 -1.00 -12.73 4.67
N SER A 176 -0.88 -13.65 3.71
CA SER A 176 -0.11 -13.37 2.50
C SER A 176 -0.92 -12.52 1.53
N LEU A 177 -0.28 -11.49 0.98
CA LEU A 177 -0.92 -10.49 0.13
C LEU A 177 -0.25 -10.44 -1.24
N THR A 178 -1.03 -10.17 -2.26
CA THR A 178 -0.55 -9.75 -3.59
C THR A 178 -1.27 -8.48 -3.99
N ALA A 179 -0.62 -7.61 -4.77
CA ALA A 179 -1.26 -6.44 -5.33
C ALA A 179 -0.93 -6.32 -6.82
N VAL A 180 -1.91 -5.95 -7.65
CA VAL A 180 -1.72 -5.70 -9.09
C VAL A 180 -2.35 -4.36 -9.45
N ARG A 181 -1.61 -3.52 -10.19
CA ARG A 181 -2.06 -2.20 -10.61
C ARG A 181 -3.25 -2.32 -11.56
N GLN A 182 -4.20 -1.39 -11.44
CA GLN A 182 -5.35 -1.23 -12.35
C GLN A 182 -5.04 -0.29 -13.51
#